data_AF-A0A7V4BMA8-F1
#
_entry.id   AF-A0A7V4BMA8-F1
#
_cell.length_a   1.000
_cell.length_b   1.000
_cell.length_c   1.000
_cell.angle_alpha   90.00
_cell.angle_beta   90.00
_cell.angle_gamma   90.00
#
_symmetry.space_group_name_H-M   'P 1'
#
loop_
_entity.id
_entity.type
_entity.pdbx_description
1 polymer ?
#
loop_
_entity_poly.entity_id
_entity_poly.type
_entity_poly.pdbx_seq_one_letter_code
_entity_poly.pdbx_strand_id
1 'polypeptide(L)'
;MNYFEIDWFLNDDKLICQDTHFACLFKANPENLYINWAAAMQIQFHVSDLDQSFDGSMEIWAKSYLKHFVTQAKKRANDMIKKFVKPFEKYIK
;
A
#
# COMPACT_ATOMS: atom_id res chain seq x y z
N MET A 1 2.94 -5.99 -13.30
CA MET A 1 1.74 -6.45 -12.58
C MET A 1 0.72 -5.34 -12.70
N ASN A 2 -0.48 -5.67 -13.19
CA ASN A 2 -1.47 -4.68 -13.58
C ASN A 2 -2.75 -4.94 -12.79
N TYR A 3 -3.52 -3.88 -12.58
CA TYR A 3 -4.77 -3.90 -11.84
C TYR A 3 -5.87 -3.29 -12.69
N PHE A 4 -7.08 -3.81 -12.51
CA PHE A 4 -8.30 -3.29 -13.12
C PHE A 4 -9.34 -3.16 -12.01
N GLU A 5 -9.73 -1.93 -11.70
CA GLU A 5 -10.76 -1.59 -10.73
C GLU A 5 -12.08 -1.34 -11.46
N ILE A 6 -13.17 -1.85 -10.88
CA ILE A 6 -14.53 -1.66 -11.36
C ILE A 6 -15.30 -1.04 -10.22
N ASP A 7 -15.59 0.25 -10.36
CA ASP A 7 -16.38 0.99 -9.40
C ASP A 7 -17.85 0.69 -9.64
N TRP A 8 -18.62 0.55 -8.57
CA TRP A 8 -20.05 0.29 -8.65
C TRP A 8 -20.78 1.05 -7.55
N PHE A 9 -22.04 1.38 -7.83
CA PHE A 9 -22.97 1.89 -6.83
C PHE A 9 -24.19 0.97 -6.72
N LEU A 10 -24.82 0.97 -5.55
CA LEU A 10 -26.06 0.24 -5.32
C LEU A 10 -27.23 1.03 -5.92
N ASN A 11 -27.96 0.41 -6.85
CA ASN A 11 -29.22 0.91 -7.38
C ASN A 11 -30.30 -0.14 -7.10
N ASP A 12 -31.22 0.19 -6.19
CA ASP A 12 -32.19 -0.74 -5.62
C ASP A 12 -31.52 -2.01 -5.04
N ASP A 13 -31.73 -3.16 -5.69
CA ASP A 13 -31.22 -4.47 -5.29
C ASP A 13 -30.02 -4.93 -6.15
N LYS A 14 -29.47 -4.06 -7.00
CA LYS A 14 -28.40 -4.38 -7.95
C LYS A 14 -27.18 -3.47 -7.79
N LEU A 15 -26.02 -4.02 -8.07
CA LEU A 15 -24.78 -3.27 -8.20
C LEU A 15 -24.59 -2.88 -9.66
N ILE A 16 -24.53 -1.58 -9.94
CA ILE A 16 -24.37 -1.04 -11.29
C ILE A 16 -22.95 -0.51 -11.41
N CYS A 17 -22.23 -0.99 -12.41
CA CYS A 17 -20.91 -0.47 -12.78
C CYS A 17 -21.01 1.03 -13.05
N GLN A 18 -20.24 1.81 -12.30
CA GLN A 18 -20.15 3.26 -12.41
C GLN A 18 -19.00 3.68 -13.30
N ASP A 19 -17.82 3.12 -13.07
CA ASP A 19 -16.58 3.46 -13.77
C ASP A 19 -15.59 2.29 -13.74
N THR A 20 -14.51 2.41 -14.51
CA THR A 20 -13.42 1.44 -14.53
C THR A 20 -12.06 2.13 -14.60
N HIS A 21 -11.10 1.63 -13.84
CA HIS A 21 -9.75 2.18 -13.79
C HIS A 21 -8.70 1.10 -14.07
N PHE A 22 -7.64 1.47 -14.76
CA PHE A 22 -6.51 0.59 -15.04
C PHE A 22 -5.20 1.24 -14.58
N ALA A 23 -4.39 0.48 -13.85
CA ALA A 23 -3.07 0.92 -13.45
C ALA A 23 -2.04 -0.21 -13.50
N CYS A 24 -0.79 0.15 -13.78
CA CYS A 24 0.37 -0.73 -13.73
C CYS A 24 1.19 -0.41 -12.48
N LEU A 25 1.45 -1.42 -11.63
CA LEU A 25 2.24 -1.25 -10.42
C LEU A 25 3.64 -0.69 -10.70
N PHE A 26 4.25 -1.14 -11.80
CA PHE A 26 5.61 -0.77 -12.17
C PHE A 26 5.71 0.62 -12.81
N LYS A 27 4.57 1.30 -12.99
CA LYS A 27 4.51 2.72 -13.35
C LYS A 27 4.22 3.63 -12.15
N ALA A 28 3.95 3.06 -10.98
CA ALA A 28 3.80 3.84 -9.75
C ALA A 28 5.16 4.15 -9.13
N ASN A 29 5.30 5.31 -8.50
CA ASN A 29 6.47 5.59 -7.68
C ASN A 29 6.57 4.60 -6.50
N PRO A 30 7.60 3.73 -6.44
CA PRO A 30 7.71 2.70 -5.42
C PRO A 30 7.91 3.25 -4.00
N GLU A 31 8.41 4.49 -3.85
CA GLU A 31 8.61 5.14 -2.55
C GLU A 31 7.29 5.63 -1.92
N ASN A 32 6.22 5.75 -2.73
CA ASN A 32 4.91 6.18 -2.26
C ASN A 32 3.99 5.01 -1.87
N LEU A 33 4.41 3.77 -2.09
CA LEU A 33 3.58 2.60 -1.81
C LEU A 33 3.37 2.41 -0.31
N TYR A 34 2.13 2.57 0.15
CA TYR A 34 1.78 2.36 1.56
C TYR A 34 1.74 0.87 1.90
N ILE A 35 2.47 0.47 2.94
CA ILE A 35 2.51 -0.91 3.44
C ILE A 35 1.78 -0.98 4.79
N ASN A 36 0.65 -1.69 4.81
CA ASN A 36 -0.08 -1.97 6.04
C ASN A 36 0.48 -3.23 6.71
N TRP A 37 1.44 -3.00 7.60
CA TRP A 37 2.10 -4.07 8.35
C TRP A 37 1.18 -4.92 9.24
N ALA A 38 0.08 -4.34 9.74
CA ALA A 38 -0.87 -5.08 10.56
C ALA A 38 -1.83 -5.95 9.71
N ALA A 39 -2.23 -5.44 8.53
CA ALA A 39 -3.08 -6.16 7.59
C ALA A 39 -2.23 -7.03 6.65
N ALA A 40 -1.63 -8.10 7.20
CA ALA A 40 -0.86 -9.09 6.45
C ALA A 40 0.27 -8.51 5.57
N MET A 41 0.88 -7.39 6.01
CA MET A 41 1.96 -6.70 5.31
C MET A 41 1.63 -6.29 3.88
N GLN A 42 0.34 -6.11 3.58
CA GLN A 42 -0.12 -5.81 2.22
C GLN A 42 0.19 -4.37 1.84
N ILE A 43 0.56 -4.17 0.57
CA ILE A 43 0.51 -2.85 -0.05
C ILE A 43 -0.95 -2.51 -0.31
N GLN A 44 -1.40 -1.30 0.07
CA GLN A 44 -2.79 -0.87 -0.09
C GLN A 44 -2.85 0.45 -0.86
N PHE A 45 -3.71 0.52 -1.87
CA PHE A 45 -3.98 1.70 -2.70
C PHE A 45 -5.34 1.52 -3.39
N HIS A 46 -5.94 2.62 -3.87
CA HIS A 46 -6.98 2.61 -4.89
C HIS A 46 -6.32 2.59 -6.27
N VAL A 47 -6.83 1.81 -7.23
CA VAL A 47 -6.23 1.72 -8.58
C VAL A 47 -6.44 3.04 -9.31
N SER A 48 -7.61 3.66 -9.13
CA SER A 48 -7.96 4.99 -9.62
C SER A 48 -6.99 6.09 -9.19
N ASP A 49 -6.44 6.01 -7.97
CA ASP A 49 -5.51 7.00 -7.40
C ASP A 49 -4.02 6.61 -7.53
N LEU A 50 -3.73 5.43 -8.10
CA LEU A 50 -2.36 4.94 -8.20
C LEU A 50 -1.58 5.77 -9.23
N ASP A 51 -0.56 6.49 -8.76
CA ASP A 51 0.37 7.22 -9.62
C ASP A 51 0.89 6.33 -10.78
N GLN A 52 1.01 6.91 -11.97
CA GLN A 52 1.47 6.22 -13.20
C GLN A 52 2.62 6.96 -13.88
N SER A 53 3.30 7.88 -13.18
CA SER A 53 4.33 8.75 -13.75
C SER A 53 5.76 8.19 -13.71
N PHE A 54 5.99 6.99 -13.16
CA PHE A 54 7.34 6.41 -13.09
C PHE A 54 7.83 5.99 -14.50
N ASP A 55 8.96 6.54 -14.91
CA ASP A 55 9.56 6.38 -16.25
C ASP A 55 10.87 5.58 -16.25
N GLY A 56 11.35 5.17 -15.07
CA GLY A 56 12.57 4.39 -14.92
C GLY A 56 12.44 2.94 -15.40
N SER A 57 13.58 2.26 -15.52
CA SER A 57 13.60 0.83 -15.85
C SER A 57 13.05 -0.03 -14.70
N MET A 58 12.64 -1.26 -15.02
CA MET A 58 12.18 -2.22 -14.02
C MET A 58 13.25 -2.53 -12.96
N GLU A 59 14.53 -2.50 -13.34
CA GLU A 59 15.64 -2.66 -12.40
C GLU A 59 15.70 -1.51 -11.38
N ILE A 60 15.55 -0.27 -11.87
CA ILE A 60 15.51 0.92 -11.00
C ILE A 60 14.29 0.84 -10.08
N TRP A 61 13.12 0.49 -10.62
CA TRP A 61 11.90 0.33 -9.84
C TRP A 61 12.08 -0.68 -8.69
N ALA A 62 12.62 -1.86 -9.00
CA ALA A 62 12.85 -2.91 -8.02
C ALA A 62 13.83 -2.49 -6.92
N LYS A 63 14.94 -1.85 -7.28
CA LYS A 63 15.92 -1.32 -6.32
C LYS A 63 15.29 -0.25 -5.41
N SER A 64 14.52 0.67 -5.98
CA SER A 64 13.83 1.71 -5.22
C SER A 64 12.77 1.13 -4.28
N TYR A 65 11.99 0.15 -4.74
CA TYR A 65 11.01 -0.55 -3.90
C TYR A 65 11.67 -1.30 -2.73
N LEU A 66 12.77 -2.01 -2.97
CA LEU A 66 13.50 -2.71 -1.90
C LEU A 66 14.03 -1.72 -0.86
N LYS A 67 14.54 -0.57 -1.28
CA LYS A 67 15.00 0.50 -0.38
C LYS A 67 13.84 1.02 0.49
N HIS A 68 12.69 1.28 -0.13
CA HIS A 68 11.47 1.69 0.57
C HIS A 68 11.00 0.64 1.57
N PHE A 69 10.87 -0.62 1.14
CA PHE A 69 10.47 -1.75 1.97
C PHE A 69 11.35 -1.90 3.21
N VAL A 70 12.68 -1.90 3.05
CA VAL A 70 13.63 -2.00 4.18
C VAL A 70 13.48 -0.83 5.14
N THR A 71 13.27 0.38 4.62
CA THR A 71 13.08 1.59 5.43
C THR A 71 11.80 1.49 6.26
N GLN A 72 10.69 1.09 5.63
CA GLN A 72 9.40 0.93 6.28
C GLN A 72 9.39 -0.22 7.29
N ALA A 73 10.10 -1.32 7.03
CA ALA A 73 10.23 -2.43 7.96
C ALA A 73 10.96 -2.01 9.26
N LYS A 74 12.07 -1.27 9.13
CA LYS A 74 12.80 -0.71 10.28
C LYS A 74 11.93 0.23 11.09
N LYS A 75 11.19 1.13 10.42
CA LYS A 75 10.25 2.04 11.05
C LYS A 75 9.16 1.27 11.81
N ARG A 76 8.57 0.24 11.18
CA ARG A 76 7.53 -0.58 11.80
C ARG A 76 8.00 -1.27 13.07
N ALA A 77 9.20 -1.84 13.07
CA ALA A 77 9.75 -2.49 14.27
C ALA A 77 9.81 -1.51 15.47
N ASN A 78 10.27 -0.29 15.24
CA ASN A 78 10.28 0.76 16.27
C ASN A 78 8.86 1.17 16.71
N ASP A 79 7.95 1.31 15.75
CA ASP A 79 6.54 1.62 16.04
C ASP A 79 5.88 0.55 16.89
N MET A 80 6.24 -0.72 16.71
CA MET A 80 5.70 -1.82 17.54
C MET A 80 6.12 -1.67 19.00
N ILE A 81 7.39 -1.36 19.29
CA ILE A 81 7.84 -1.09 20.65
C ILE A 81 7.09 0.10 21.25
N LYS A 82 6.99 1.20 20.50
CA LYS A 82 6.35 2.42 20.98
C LYS A 82 4.84 2.25 21.22
N LYS A 83 4.14 1.52 20.35
CA LYS A 83 2.67 1.42 20.36
C LYS A 83 2.15 0.23 21.16
N PHE A 84 2.88 -0.89 21.18
CA PHE A 84 2.39 -2.16 21.74
C PHE A 84 3.19 -2.68 22.92
N VAL A 85 4.37 -2.10 23.22
CA VAL A 85 5.14 -2.47 24.42
C VAL A 85 5.03 -1.38 25.48
N LYS A 86 5.60 -0.19 25.22
CA LYS A 86 5.70 0.91 26.21
C LYS A 86 4.38 1.26 26.92
N PRO A 87 3.21 1.34 26.26
CA PRO A 87 1.97 1.70 26.92
C PRO A 87 1.49 0.65 27.95
N PHE A 88 1.95 -0.59 27.82
CA PHE A 88 1.50 -1.72 28.62
C PHE A 88 2.49 -2.15 29.71
N GLU A 89 3.74 -1.69 29.65
CA GLU A 89 4.77 -1.99 30.67
C GLU A 89 4.33 -1.63 32.10
N LYS A 90 3.50 -0.59 32.26
CA LYS A 90 2.97 -0.15 33.56
C LYS A 90 2.04 -1.15 34.25
N TYR A 91 1.53 -2.16 33.54
CA TYR A 91 0.60 -3.16 34.08
C TYR A 91 1.29 -4.47 34.48
N ILE A 92 2.59 -4.60 34.24
CA ILE A 92 3.37 -5.83 34.50
C ILE A 92 4.42 -5.60 35.61
N LYS A 93 4.41 -4.42 36.23
CA LYS A 93 5.28 -4.06 37.36
C LYS A 93 4.51 -4.03 38.67
#